data_AF-A0A2V6IMN3-F1
#
_entry.id   AF-A0A2V6IMN3-F1
#
_cell.length_a   1.000
_cell.length_b   1.000
_cell.length_c   1.000
_cell.angle_alpha   90.00
_cell.angle_beta   90.00
_cell.angle_gamma   90.00
#
_symmetry.space_group_name_H-M   'P 1'
#
loop_
_entity.id
_entity.type
_entity.pdbx_description
1 polymer ?
#
loop_
_entity_poly.entity_id
_entity_poly.type
_entity_poly.pdbx_seq_one_letter_code
_entity_poly.pdbx_strand_id
1 'polypeptide(L)'
;RRQNRALQFYDNLRFYNADNGAILFYGKTTPAREDIVFVVVNLDPFRRQNSMIDVPIELFAQNEGEPYQVHDLLDDSRYTWYGRRNYVELDPLTRPAHIFRLRRFDGALVAR
;
A
#
# COMPACT_ATOMS: atom_id res chain seq x y z
N ARG A 1 9.35 4.20 -11.24
CA ARG A 1 10.42 3.61 -10.39
C ARG A 1 11.45 4.63 -9.90
N ARG A 2 12.09 5.44 -10.77
CA ARG A 2 13.17 6.39 -10.38
C ARG A 2 12.82 7.32 -9.20
N GLN A 3 11.53 7.66 -9.05
CA GLN A 3 11.02 8.54 -8.00
C GLN A 3 10.77 7.86 -6.64
N ASN A 4 10.93 6.53 -6.53
CA ASN A 4 10.73 5.79 -5.28
C ASN A 4 11.99 4.95 -5.00
N ARG A 5 12.73 5.36 -3.97
CA ARG A 5 13.98 4.75 -3.53
C ARG A 5 13.77 3.32 -3.04
N ALA A 6 12.62 3.02 -2.41
CA ALA A 6 12.26 1.68 -1.95
C ALA A 6 12.28 0.64 -3.08
N LEU A 7 12.00 1.05 -4.32
CA LEU A 7 11.98 0.18 -5.51
C LEU A 7 13.37 -0.05 -6.14
N GLN A 8 14.43 0.54 -5.58
CA GLN A 8 15.81 0.40 -6.06
C GLN A 8 16.61 -0.66 -5.27
N PHE A 9 16.11 -1.09 -4.11
CA PHE A 9 16.72 -2.15 -3.31
C PHE A 9 16.21 -3.54 -3.72
N TYR A 10 16.94 -4.60 -3.42
CA TYR A 10 16.57 -5.99 -3.76
C TYR A 10 16.03 -6.78 -2.55
N ASP A 11 16.65 -6.61 -1.39
CA ASP A 11 16.47 -7.39 -0.16
C ASP A 11 15.39 -6.86 0.80
N ASN A 12 14.76 -5.74 0.45
CA ASN A 12 13.77 -5.04 1.28
C ASN A 12 12.31 -5.44 1.00
N LEU A 13 12.08 -6.53 0.26
CA LEU A 13 10.74 -7.03 -0.05
C LEU A 13 10.18 -7.87 1.12
N ARG A 14 8.92 -7.66 1.44
CA ARG A 14 8.14 -8.46 2.39
C ARG A 14 6.75 -8.71 1.84
N PHE A 15 6.27 -9.95 1.94
CA PHE A 15 4.89 -10.32 1.63
C PHE A 15 4.02 -10.10 2.86
N TYR A 16 2.78 -9.69 2.62
CA TYR A 16 1.78 -9.47 3.65
C TYR A 16 0.51 -10.24 3.31
N ASN A 17 -0.36 -10.41 4.30
CA ASN A 17 -1.56 -11.21 4.13
C ASN A 17 -2.62 -10.47 3.30
N ALA A 18 -3.25 -11.21 2.41
CA ALA A 18 -4.49 -10.87 1.73
C ALA A 18 -5.41 -12.08 1.88
N ASP A 19 -6.66 -11.85 2.29
CA ASP A 19 -7.62 -12.93 2.55
C ASP A 19 -7.99 -13.72 1.27
N ASN A 20 -7.87 -13.10 0.09
CA ASN A 20 -8.10 -13.76 -1.19
C ASN A 20 -6.79 -14.24 -1.80
N GLY A 21 -6.65 -15.56 -2.02
CA GLY A 21 -5.47 -16.18 -2.63
C GLY A 21 -5.20 -15.77 -4.09
N ALA A 22 -6.15 -15.13 -4.78
CA ALA A 22 -5.94 -14.53 -6.10
C ALA A 22 -5.33 -13.11 -6.02
N ILE A 23 -5.19 -12.55 -4.81
CA ILE A 23 -4.60 -11.23 -4.57
C ILE A 23 -3.23 -11.42 -3.92
N LEU A 24 -2.18 -10.93 -4.57
CA LEU A 24 -0.85 -10.85 -3.98
C LEU A 24 -0.64 -9.48 -3.35
N PHE A 25 -0.26 -9.44 -2.08
CA PHE A 25 0.09 -8.21 -1.38
C PHE A 25 1.53 -8.26 -0.86
N TYR A 26 2.35 -7.29 -1.28
CA TYR A 26 3.71 -7.14 -0.77
C TYR A 26 4.09 -5.67 -0.62
N GLY A 27 5.17 -5.41 0.10
CA GLY A 27 5.71 -4.06 0.20
C GLY A 27 7.23 -4.04 0.15
N LYS A 28 7.73 -2.84 -0.14
CA LYS A 28 9.14 -2.50 -0.15
C LYS A 28 9.33 -1.20 0.62
N THR A 29 10.26 -1.23 1.56
CA THR A 29 10.51 -0.12 2.48
C THR A 29 12.00 0.20 2.48
N THR A 30 12.37 1.48 2.48
CA THR A 30 13.78 1.88 2.69
C THR A 30 14.21 1.59 4.14
N PRO A 31 15.51 1.40 4.41
CA PRO A 31 15.99 1.12 5.77
C PRO A 31 15.58 2.18 6.82
N ALA A 32 15.61 3.47 6.46
CA ALA A 32 15.18 4.56 7.34
C ALA A 32 13.66 4.86 7.26
N ARG A 33 12.89 4.03 6.54
CA ARG A 33 11.44 4.11 6.39
C ARG A 33 10.92 5.44 5.83
N GLU A 34 11.75 6.17 5.10
CA GLU A 34 11.41 7.42 4.43
C GLU A 34 10.60 7.21 3.14
N ASP A 35 10.66 6.01 2.55
CA ASP A 35 9.87 5.62 1.39
C ASP A 35 9.32 4.21 1.61
N ILE A 36 8.00 4.09 1.61
CA ILE A 36 7.25 2.85 1.82
C ILE A 36 6.28 2.70 0.65
N VAL A 37 6.47 1.62 -0.11
CA VAL A 37 5.62 1.26 -1.24
C VAL A 37 4.96 -0.08 -0.96
N PHE A 38 3.65 -0.11 -1.12
CA PHE A 38 2.79 -1.27 -1.05
C PHE A 38 2.27 -1.59 -2.45
N VAL A 39 2.28 -2.86 -2.83
CA VAL A 39 1.82 -3.32 -4.14
C VAL A 39 0.81 -4.43 -3.94
N VAL A 40 -0.37 -4.23 -4.52
CA VAL A 40 -1.46 -5.22 -4.53
C VAL A 40 -1.68 -5.61 -5.98
N VAL A 41 -1.68 -6.90 -6.29
CA VAL A 41 -1.80 -7.40 -7.67
C VAL A 41 -2.88 -8.47 -7.74
N ASN A 42 -3.74 -8.38 -8.76
CA ASN A 42 -4.64 -9.45 -9.14
C ASN A 42 -3.89 -10.48 -9.99
N LEU A 43 -3.84 -11.72 -9.53
CA LEU A 43 -3.22 -12.85 -10.22
C LEU A 43 -4.16 -13.54 -11.23
N ASP A 44 -5.46 -13.23 -11.19
CA ASP A 44 -6.45 -13.69 -12.16
C ASP A 44 -6.56 -12.68 -13.31
N PRO A 45 -6.10 -13.01 -14.53
CA PRO A 45 -6.11 -12.08 -15.65
C PRO A 45 -7.50 -11.92 -16.30
N PHE A 46 -8.52 -12.65 -15.82
CA PHE A 46 -9.85 -12.69 -16.45
C PHE A 46 -10.95 -12.14 -15.56
N ARG A 47 -10.82 -12.25 -14.24
CA ARG A 47 -11.88 -11.88 -13.29
C ARG A 47 -11.47 -10.77 -12.35
N ARG A 48 -12.44 -9.91 -12.03
CA ARG A 48 -12.35 -9.00 -10.88
C ARG A 48 -12.10 -9.81 -9.61
N GLN A 49 -11.17 -9.34 -8.80
CA GLN A 49 -10.86 -9.92 -7.49
C GLN A 49 -10.84 -8.81 -6.45
N ASN A 50 -11.30 -9.11 -5.25
CA ASN A 50 -11.21 -8.23 -4.09
C ASN A 50 -10.62 -8.97 -2.89
N SER A 51 -10.13 -8.21 -1.92
CA SER A 51 -9.60 -8.75 -0.67
C SER A 51 -9.66 -7.71 0.44
N MET A 52 -9.74 -8.19 1.68
CA MET A 52 -9.15 -7.45 2.80
C MET A 52 -7.65 -7.72 2.83
N ILE A 53 -6.84 -6.68 3.04
CA ILE A 53 -5.39 -6.77 3.17
C ILE A 53 -4.94 -6.34 4.56
N ASP A 54 -3.84 -6.94 5.05
CA ASP A 54 -3.23 -6.64 6.35
C ASP A 54 -2.03 -5.70 6.20
N VAL A 55 -2.28 -4.40 6.30
CA VAL A 55 -1.24 -3.37 6.20
C VAL A 55 -0.39 -3.34 7.47
N PRO A 56 0.95 -3.44 7.37
CA PRO A 56 1.87 -3.46 8.51
C PRO A 56 2.05 -2.05 9.12
N ILE A 57 1.02 -1.57 9.82
CA ILE A 57 0.97 -0.21 10.37
C ILE A 57 2.10 0.09 11.36
N GLU A 58 2.72 -0.92 11.97
CA GLU A 58 3.87 -0.80 12.88
C GLU A 58 5.11 -0.23 12.18
N LEU A 59 5.12 -0.21 10.85
CA LEU A 59 6.18 0.42 10.08
C LEU A 59 6.12 1.96 10.12
N PHE A 60 4.95 2.56 10.35
CA PHE A 60 4.76 4.00 10.10
C PHE A 60 3.72 4.72 10.97
N ALA A 61 2.74 4.03 11.54
CA ALA A 61 1.72 4.62 12.41
C ALA A 61 2.14 4.49 13.89
N GLN A 62 1.73 5.44 14.72
CA GLN A 62 1.95 5.36 16.16
C GLN A 62 0.86 4.53 16.85
N ASN A 63 -0.37 4.62 16.35
CA ASN A 63 -1.54 3.95 16.92
C ASN A 63 -2.42 3.34 15.83
N GLU A 64 -3.17 2.28 16.18
CA GLU A 64 -4.04 1.57 15.22
C GLU A 64 -5.19 2.43 14.67
N GLY A 65 -5.68 3.39 15.43
CA GLY A 65 -6.73 4.32 14.98
C GLY A 65 -6.23 5.52 14.16
N GLU A 66 -4.91 5.70 14.03
CA GLU A 66 -4.35 6.87 13.34
C GLU A 66 -4.63 6.77 11.83
N PRO A 67 -5.22 7.80 11.20
CA PRO A 67 -5.39 7.81 9.75
C PRO A 67 -4.03 7.89 9.08
N TYR A 68 -3.91 7.27 7.93
CA TYR A 68 -2.77 7.45 7.04
C TYR A 68 -3.26 7.53 5.59
N GLN A 69 -2.48 8.20 4.75
CA GLN A 69 -2.81 8.30 3.33
C GLN A 69 -1.96 7.35 2.50
N VAL A 70 -2.56 6.78 1.48
CA VAL A 70 -1.86 6.08 0.42
C VAL A 70 -2.16 6.77 -0.91
N HIS A 71 -1.13 6.89 -1.73
CA HIS A 71 -1.20 7.45 -3.07
C HIS A 71 -0.96 6.34 -4.08
N ASP A 72 -1.95 6.00 -4.89
CA ASP A 72 -1.76 5.04 -5.98
C ASP A 72 -1.01 5.71 -7.13
N LEU A 73 0.17 5.18 -7.42
CA LEU A 73 1.06 5.72 -8.44
C LEU A 73 0.65 5.33 -9.86
N LEU A 74 -0.33 4.45 -10.04
CA LEU A 74 -0.82 4.04 -11.36
C LEU A 74 -1.84 5.02 -11.94
N ASP A 75 -2.69 5.62 -11.10
CA ASP A 75 -3.77 6.50 -11.53
C ASP A 75 -3.89 7.80 -10.71
N ASP A 76 -2.90 8.08 -9.86
CA ASP A 76 -2.80 9.27 -9.00
C ASP A 76 -3.92 9.40 -7.95
N SER A 77 -4.72 8.34 -7.76
CA SER A 77 -5.78 8.31 -6.75
C SER A 77 -5.20 8.28 -5.32
N ARG A 78 -5.98 8.81 -4.37
CA ARG A 78 -5.56 8.93 -2.97
C ARG A 78 -6.65 8.39 -2.06
N TYR A 79 -6.22 7.63 -1.07
CA TYR A 79 -7.10 7.03 -0.08
C TYR A 79 -6.62 7.39 1.31
N THR A 80 -7.56 7.69 2.21
CA THR A 80 -7.31 7.75 3.65
C THR A 80 -7.76 6.43 4.24
N TRP A 81 -6.84 5.71 4.85
CA TRP A 81 -7.05 4.43 5.50
C TRP A 81 -6.88 4.55 7.01
N TYR A 82 -7.47 3.60 7.73
CA TYR A 82 -7.44 3.52 9.17
C TYR A 82 -7.07 2.11 9.58
N GLY A 83 -6.11 1.99 10.50
CA GLY A 83 -5.66 0.70 11.01
C GLY A 83 -5.14 -0.26 9.95
N ARG A 84 -5.07 -1.52 10.35
CA ARG A 84 -4.42 -2.59 9.59
C ARG A 84 -5.25 -3.10 8.41
N ARG A 85 -6.56 -3.23 8.58
CA ARG A 85 -7.44 -3.96 7.66
C ARG A 85 -8.08 -3.02 6.63
N ASN A 86 -7.72 -3.18 5.35
CA ASN A 86 -8.23 -2.33 4.28
C ASN A 86 -8.79 -3.16 3.12
N TYR A 87 -9.90 -2.70 2.54
CA TYR A 87 -10.51 -3.32 1.36
C TYR A 87 -9.83 -2.84 0.08
N VAL A 88 -9.60 -3.76 -0.85
CA VAL A 88 -9.10 -3.49 -2.20
C VAL A 88 -9.88 -4.31 -3.21
N GLU A 89 -10.08 -3.74 -4.40
CA GLU A 89 -10.71 -4.41 -5.54
C GLU A 89 -9.96 -4.05 -6.82
N LEU A 90 -9.68 -5.07 -7.63
CA LEU A 90 -8.89 -4.97 -8.85
C LEU A 90 -9.65 -5.60 -10.01
N ASP A 91 -9.78 -4.85 -11.09
CA ASP A 91 -10.34 -5.30 -12.36
C ASP A 91 -9.18 -5.54 -13.34
N PRO A 92 -8.94 -6.78 -13.81
CA PRO A 92 -7.78 -7.08 -14.64
C PRO A 92 -7.76 -6.30 -15.97
N LEU A 93 -8.91 -5.81 -16.45
CA LEU A 93 -9.00 -5.06 -17.71
C LEU A 93 -8.65 -3.58 -17.56
N THR A 94 -8.87 -2.99 -16.39
CA THR A 94 -8.73 -1.54 -16.19
C THR A 94 -7.72 -1.18 -15.12
N ARG A 95 -7.63 -1.99 -14.06
CA ARG A 95 -6.75 -1.78 -12.91
C ARG A 95 -6.33 -3.14 -12.32
N PRO A 96 -5.33 -3.81 -12.92
CA PRO A 96 -4.88 -5.13 -12.47
C PRO A 96 -4.04 -5.09 -11.19
N ALA A 97 -3.60 -3.90 -10.78
CA ALA A 97 -2.80 -3.70 -9.58
C ALA A 97 -3.03 -2.32 -8.99
N HIS A 98 -2.64 -2.17 -7.73
CA HIS A 98 -2.41 -0.89 -7.07
C HIS A 98 -0.92 -0.78 -6.70
N ILE A 99 -0.33 0.41 -6.89
CA ILE A 99 1.02 0.71 -6.37
C ILE A 99 0.90 1.90 -5.43
N PHE A 100 0.66 1.60 -4.16
CA PHE A 100 0.49 2.59 -3.12
C PHE A 100 1.83 3.08 -2.58
N ARG A 101 2.10 4.37 -2.68
CA ARG A 101 3.12 5.05 -1.87
C ARG A 101 2.47 5.61 -0.61
N LEU A 102 2.99 5.23 0.55
CA LEU A 102 2.54 5.79 1.82
C LEU A 102 2.82 7.30 1.89
N ARG A 103 1.86 8.05 2.42
CA ARG A 103 1.99 9.46 2.78
C ARG A 103 1.68 9.58 4.27
N ARG A 104 2.69 9.94 5.05
CA ARG A 104 2.49 10.29 6.45
C ARG A 104 1.76 11.62 6.51
N PHE A 105 0.82 11.75 7.45
CA PHE A 105 0.34 13.06 7.84
C PHE A 105 1.48 13.74 8.59
N ASP A 106 2.01 14.83 8.05
CA ASP A 106 2.87 15.70 8.83
C ASP A 106 1.99 16.36 9.90
N GLY A 107 2.07 15.88 11.14
CA GLY A 107 1.34 16.42 12.30
C GLY A 107 1.66 17.89 12.63
N ALA A 108 2.47 18.56 11.81
CA ALA A 108 2.81 19.98 11.96
C ALA A 108 1.68 20.95 11.53
N LEU A 109 0.57 20.48 10.97
CA LEU A 109 -0.48 21.34 10.40
C LEU A 109 -1.83 21.31 11.14
N VAL A 110 -1.99 20.56 12.22
CA VAL A 110 -3.28 20.49 12.96
C VAL A 110 -3.23 21.22 14.32
N ALA A 111 -2.11 21.88 14.65
CA ALA A 111 -2.02 22.80 15.78
C ALA A 111 -2.07 24.26 15.30
N ARG A 112 -3.21 24.69 14.76
CA ARG A 112 -3.60 26.11 14.63
C ARG A 112 -5.10 26.26 14.79
#